data_AF-A0A0D3A086-F1
#
_entry.id   AF-A0A0D3A086-F1
#
_cell.length_a   1.000
_cell.length_b   1.000
_cell.length_c   1.000
_cell.angle_alpha   90.00
_cell.angle_beta   90.00
_cell.angle_gamma   90.00
#
_symmetry.space_group_name_H-M   'P 1'
#
loop_
_entity.id
_entity.type
_entity.pdbx_description
1 polymer ?
#
loop_
_entity_poly.entity_id
_entity_poly.type
_entity_poly.pdbx_seq_one_letter_code
_entity_poly.pdbx_strand_id
1 'polypeptide(L)'
;GEDASDKAEADTFKKLIAYITSTSGARHPGEYLPFLKIFGRSFEKKVKAVGEAMDAILQRLLDECRGNKDGNTMVNHLLSLQQQDPEYYSEVIIKGLML
;
A
#
# COMPACT_ATOMS: atom_id res chain seq x y z
N GLY A 1 13.43 -19.63 -4.42
CA GLY A 1 13.32 -18.57 -5.45
C GLY A 1 12.38 -17.51 -4.96
N GLU A 2 11.16 -17.91 -4.58
CA GLU A 2 10.10 -17.05 -4.02
C GLU A 2 10.44 -16.48 -2.64
N ASP A 3 11.00 -17.29 -1.71
CA ASP A 3 11.26 -16.86 -0.32
C ASP A 3 12.14 -15.59 -0.17
N ALA A 4 13.06 -15.36 -1.10
CA ALA A 4 13.94 -14.20 -1.06
C ALA A 4 13.25 -12.93 -1.60
N SER A 5 12.34 -13.09 -2.56
CA SER A 5 11.56 -11.99 -3.16
C SER A 5 10.51 -11.49 -2.16
N ASP A 6 9.79 -12.42 -1.54
CA ASP A 6 8.74 -12.09 -0.57
C ASP A 6 9.31 -11.42 0.69
N LYS A 7 10.52 -11.82 1.11
CA LYS A 7 11.21 -11.17 2.21
C LYS A 7 11.63 -9.73 1.90
N ALA A 8 12.12 -9.48 0.68
CA ALA A 8 12.50 -8.14 0.24
C ALA A 8 11.29 -7.21 0.12
N GLU A 9 10.16 -7.73 -0.37
CA GLU A 9 8.90 -7.01 -0.44
C GLU A 9 8.32 -6.73 0.94
N ALA A 10 8.33 -7.70 1.85
CA ALA A 10 7.89 -7.52 3.23
C ALA A 10 8.73 -6.46 3.96
N ASP A 11 10.05 -6.44 3.77
CA ASP A 11 10.92 -5.41 4.34
C ASP A 11 10.65 -4.03 3.74
N THR A 12 10.35 -3.96 2.45
CA THR A 12 9.97 -2.72 1.76
C THR A 12 8.64 -2.20 2.28
N PHE A 13 7.63 -3.07 2.38
CA PHE A 13 6.32 -2.77 2.95
C PHE A 13 6.44 -2.28 4.40
N LYS A 14 7.22 -2.95 5.26
CA LYS A 14 7.48 -2.52 6.65
C LYS A 14 8.11 -1.14 6.73
N LYS A 15 9.13 -0.85 5.90
CA LYS A 15 9.76 0.48 5.84
C LYS A 15 8.77 1.56 5.42
N LEU A 16 7.88 1.23 4.48
CA LEU A 16 6.80 2.09 4.00
C LEU A 16 5.75 2.39 5.06
N ILE A 17 5.21 1.37 5.73
CA ILE A 17 4.23 1.53 6.82
C ILE A 17 4.83 2.30 7.98
N ALA A 18 6.10 2.05 8.34
CA ALA A 18 6.81 2.83 9.35
C ALA A 18 6.95 4.30 8.94
N TYR A 19 7.24 4.58 7.67
CA TYR A 19 7.30 5.93 7.13
C TYR A 19 5.94 6.64 7.18
N ILE A 20 4.86 5.99 6.76
CA ILE A 20 3.50 6.55 6.78
C ILE A 20 3.03 6.77 8.24
N THR A 21 3.22 5.79 9.12
CA THR A 21 2.77 5.85 10.52
C THR A 21 3.52 6.92 11.32
N SER A 22 4.84 7.06 11.12
CA SER A 22 5.62 8.14 11.74
C SER A 22 5.20 9.53 11.26
N THR A 23 4.60 9.63 10.06
CA THR A 23 4.10 10.88 9.50
C THR A 23 2.64 11.17 9.92
N SER A 24 1.83 10.13 10.17
CA SER A 24 0.40 10.22 10.48
C SER A 24 0.08 10.62 11.93
N GLY A 25 1.00 10.39 12.88
CA GLY A 25 0.82 10.74 14.30
C GLY A 25 1.09 12.21 14.68
N ALA A 26 1.54 13.04 13.73
CA ALA A 26 1.91 14.42 13.98
C ALA A 26 0.70 15.36 13.84
N ARG A 27 0.32 16.06 14.93
CA ARG A 27 -0.74 17.11 14.91
C ARG A 27 -0.50 18.20 13.85
N HIS A 28 0.74 18.37 13.39
CA HIS A 28 1.12 19.21 12.26
C HIS A 28 2.24 18.51 11.46
N PRO A 29 1.95 17.86 10.31
CA PRO A 29 2.96 17.15 9.52
C PRO A 29 4.12 18.05 9.03
N GLY A 30 3.91 19.37 8.97
CA GLY A 30 4.92 20.37 8.65
C GLY A 30 5.92 20.70 9.77
N GLU A 31 5.67 20.28 11.01
CA GLU A 31 6.56 20.50 12.16
C GLU A 31 7.50 19.31 12.42
N TYR A 32 7.10 18.09 12.03
CA TYR A 32 7.90 16.87 12.19
C TYR A 32 8.83 16.57 11.03
N LEU A 33 8.64 17.23 9.90
CA LEU A 33 9.48 17.01 8.72
C LEU A 33 10.04 18.37 8.22
N PRO A 34 10.96 19.02 8.98
CA PRO A 34 11.61 20.27 8.56
C PRO A 34 12.32 20.15 7.20
N PHE A 35 12.72 18.93 6.82
CA PHE A 35 13.32 18.65 5.52
C PHE A 35 12.34 18.79 4.34
N LEU A 36 11.01 18.70 4.56
CA LEU A 36 10.02 18.88 3.48
C LEU A 36 10.05 20.28 2.88
N LYS A 37 10.32 21.30 3.69
CA LYS A 37 10.46 22.70 3.22
C LYS A 37 11.72 22.90 2.36
N ILE A 38 12.75 22.07 2.52
CA ILE A 38 14.02 22.19 1.79
C ILE A 38 13.96 21.46 0.43
N PHE A 39 13.10 20.45 0.29
CA PHE A 39 13.08 19.52 -0.85
C PHE A 39 11.89 19.69 -1.82
N GLY A 40 11.31 20.89 -1.95
CA GLY A 40 10.04 21.21 -2.64
C GLY A 40 9.81 20.75 -4.10
N ARG A 41 10.66 19.88 -4.66
CA ARG A 41 10.44 19.10 -5.90
C ARG A 41 10.93 17.64 -5.83
N SER A 42 11.81 17.30 -4.87
CA SER A 42 12.30 15.94 -4.64
C SER A 42 11.39 15.16 -3.70
N PHE A 43 10.70 15.84 -2.78
CA PHE A 43 9.76 15.20 -1.87
C PHE A 43 8.56 14.60 -2.61
N GLU A 44 7.93 15.38 -3.49
CA GLU A 44 6.83 14.89 -4.34
C GLU A 44 7.25 13.65 -5.14
N LYS A 45 8.47 13.65 -5.71
CA LYS A 45 9.05 12.50 -6.39
C LYS A 45 9.26 11.29 -5.48
N LYS A 46 9.71 11.51 -4.24
CA LYS A 46 9.89 10.45 -3.25
C LYS A 46 8.56 9.87 -2.79
N VAL A 47 7.57 10.70 -2.48
CA VAL A 47 6.21 10.27 -2.12
C VAL A 47 5.57 9.53 -3.28
N LYS A 48 5.72 10.02 -4.52
CA LYS A 48 5.25 9.32 -5.72
C LYS A 48 5.92 7.96 -5.88
N ALA A 49 7.24 7.87 -5.73
CA ALA A 49 7.97 6.60 -5.82
C ALA A 49 7.56 5.60 -4.71
N VAL A 50 7.31 6.11 -3.49
CA VAL A 50 6.79 5.33 -2.36
C VAL A 50 5.37 4.84 -2.67
N GLY A 51 4.50 5.70 -3.18
CA GLY A 51 3.14 5.33 -3.61
C GLY A 51 3.14 4.31 -4.74
N GLU A 52 3.99 4.47 -5.75
CA GLU A 52 4.16 3.53 -6.86
C GLU A 52 4.66 2.17 -6.37
N ALA A 53 5.64 2.14 -5.46
CA ALA A 53 6.13 0.91 -4.85
C ALA A 53 5.05 0.21 -4.01
N MET A 54 4.25 0.98 -3.25
CA MET A 54 3.14 0.43 -2.47
C MET A 54 2.04 -0.13 -3.36
N ASP A 55 1.65 0.60 -4.40
CA ASP A 55 0.65 0.14 -5.36
C ASP A 55 1.09 -1.15 -6.06
N ALA A 56 2.36 -1.25 -6.44
CA ALA A 56 2.92 -2.46 -7.04
C ALA A 56 2.86 -3.67 -6.09
N ILE A 57 3.23 -3.50 -4.82
CA ILE A 57 3.15 -4.56 -3.80
C ILE A 57 1.69 -5.00 -3.59
N LEU A 58 0.78 -4.03 -3.40
CA LEU A 58 -0.63 -4.33 -3.18
C LEU A 58 -1.28 -4.98 -4.39
N GLN A 59 -0.92 -4.55 -5.60
CA GLN A 59 -1.38 -5.17 -6.84
C GLN A 59 -0.92 -6.62 -6.93
N ARG A 60 0.36 -6.90 -6.65
CA ARG A 60 0.90 -8.27 -6.69
C ARG A 60 0.16 -9.20 -5.72
N LEU A 61 -0.07 -8.75 -4.48
CA LEU A 61 -0.85 -9.48 -3.48
C LEU A 61 -2.32 -9.69 -3.90
N LEU A 62 -2.92 -8.68 -4.52
CA LEU A 62 -4.30 -8.76 -5.03
C LEU A 62 -4.39 -9.81 -6.15
N ASP A 63 -3.41 -9.85 -7.05
CA ASP A 63 -3.37 -10.79 -8.17
C ASP A 63 -3.12 -12.24 -7.68
N GLU A 64 -2.28 -12.44 -6.66
CA GLU A 64 -2.12 -13.73 -5.98
C GLU A 64 -3.46 -14.21 -5.38
N CYS A 65 -4.21 -13.31 -4.71
CA CYS A 65 -5.53 -13.62 -4.16
C CYS A 65 -6.58 -13.92 -5.24
N ARG A 66 -6.52 -13.25 -6.39
CA ARG A 66 -7.39 -13.52 -7.55
C ARG A 66 -7.13 -14.89 -8.17
N GLY A 67 -5.87 -15.32 -8.18
CA GLY A 67 -5.48 -16.67 -8.60
C GLY A 67 -6.00 -17.75 -7.65
N ASN A 68 -6.04 -17.45 -6.35
CA ASN A 68 -6.52 -18.36 -5.31
C ASN A 68 -7.99 -18.10 -4.91
N LYS A 69 -8.92 -18.47 -5.79
CA LYS A 69 -10.37 -18.20 -5.61
C LYS A 69 -11.00 -18.88 -4.40
N ASP A 70 -10.42 -19.97 -3.90
CA ASP A 70 -10.92 -20.72 -2.74
C ASP A 70 -10.26 -20.29 -1.41
N GLY A 71 -9.47 -19.22 -1.42
CA GLY A 71 -8.84 -18.67 -0.22
C GLY A 71 -9.86 -18.09 0.76
N ASN A 72 -9.61 -18.21 2.06
CA ASN A 72 -10.42 -17.62 3.12
C ASN A 72 -9.74 -16.39 3.75
N THR A 73 -9.21 -15.50 2.92
CA THR A 73 -8.58 -14.25 3.37
C THR A 73 -9.57 -13.08 3.31
N MET A 74 -9.31 -12.01 4.05
CA MET A 74 -10.09 -10.75 3.94
C MET A 74 -10.16 -10.27 2.49
N VAL A 75 -9.08 -10.41 1.72
CA VAL A 75 -9.01 -10.00 0.31
C VAL A 75 -9.93 -10.86 -0.57
N ASN A 76 -10.03 -12.17 -0.33
CA ASN A 76 -10.98 -13.04 -1.03
C ASN A 76 -12.44 -12.62 -0.79
N HIS A 77 -12.77 -12.22 0.44
CA HIS A 77 -14.10 -11.69 0.77
C HIS A 77 -14.36 -10.37 0.05
N LEU A 78 -13.41 -9.43 0.07
CA LEU A 78 -13.52 -8.15 -0.64
C LEU A 78 -13.63 -8.32 -2.16
N LEU A 79 -12.89 -9.25 -2.75
CA LEU A 79 -12.99 -9.60 -4.18
C LEU A 79 -14.36 -10.22 -4.53
N SER A 80 -14.96 -10.98 -3.61
CA SER A 80 -16.32 -11.51 -3.80
C SER A 80 -17.37 -10.40 -3.75
N LEU A 81 -17.19 -9.40 -2.87
CA LEU A 81 -18.03 -8.22 -2.79
C LEU A 81 -17.88 -7.31 -4.02
N GLN A 82 -16.69 -7.22 -4.60
CA GLN A 82 -16.43 -6.53 -5.87
C GLN A 82 -17.25 -7.09 -7.04
N GLN A 83 -17.60 -8.38 -7.03
CA GLN A 83 -18.47 -8.94 -8.07
C GLN A 83 -19.93 -8.47 -7.94
N GLN A 84 -20.36 -8.09 -6.73
CA GLN A 84 -21.72 -7.65 -6.44
C GLN A 84 -21.87 -6.13 -6.59
N ASP A 85 -20.87 -5.38 -6.13
CA ASP A 85 -20.85 -3.92 -6.19
C ASP A 85 -19.44 -3.42 -6.57
N PRO A 86 -19.10 -3.43 -7.88
CA PRO A 86 -17.77 -3.08 -8.37
C PRO A 86 -17.42 -1.60 -8.20
N GLU A 87 -18.43 -0.72 -8.08
CA GLU A 87 -18.23 0.71 -7.86
C GLU A 87 -17.84 0.98 -6.40
N TYR A 88 -18.56 0.37 -5.45
CA TYR A 88 -18.25 0.50 -4.02
C TYR A 88 -16.99 -0.27 -3.61
N TYR A 89 -16.73 -1.44 -4.20
CA TYR A 89 -15.52 -2.23 -3.95
C TYR A 89 -14.54 -2.13 -5.13
N SER A 90 -14.27 -0.90 -5.57
CA SER A 90 -13.22 -0.65 -6.57
C SER A 90 -11.84 -1.13 -6.09
N GLU A 91 -10.91 -1.40 -7.01
CA GLU A 91 -9.54 -1.80 -6.64
C GLU A 91 -8.87 -0.80 -5.70
N VAL A 92 -9.11 0.50 -5.89
CA VAL A 92 -8.56 1.55 -5.02
C VAL A 92 -9.08 1.40 -3.59
N ILE A 93 -10.37 1.09 -3.43
CA ILE A 93 -10.99 0.90 -2.12
C ILE A 93 -10.46 -0.40 -1.47
N ILE A 94 -10.36 -1.48 -2.22
CA ILE A 94 -9.82 -2.76 -1.72
C ILE A 94 -8.36 -2.59 -1.28
N LYS A 95 -7.52 -1.97 -2.11
CA LYS A 95 -6.11 -1.66 -1.77
C LYS A 95 -6.01 -0.76 -0.53
N GLY A 96 -6.93 0.20 -0.39
CA GLY A 96 -7.02 1.05 0.80
C GLY A 96 -7.36 0.28 2.08
N LEU A 97 -8.22 -0.75 1.99
CA LEU A 97 -8.59 -1.62 3.13
C LEU A 97 -7.53 -2.68 3.46
N MET A 98 -6.58 -2.94 2.55
CA MET A 98 -5.45 -3.84 2.78
C MET A 98 -4.33 -3.20 3.60
N LEU A 99 -4.30 -1.86 3.70
CA LEU A 99 -3.31 -1.07 4.46
C LEU A 99 -3.72 -0.89 5.92
#